data_AF-B7Q884-F1
#
_entry.id   AF-B7Q884-F1
#
_cell.length_a   1.000
_cell.length_b   1.000
_cell.length_c   1.000
_cell.angle_alpha   90.00
_cell.angle_beta   90.00
_cell.angle_gamma   90.00
#
_symmetry.space_group_name_H-M   'P 1'
#
loop_
_entity.id
_entity.type
_entity.pdbx_description
1 polymer ?
#
loop_
_entity_poly.entity_id
_entity_poly.type
_entity_poly.pdbx_seq_one_letter_code
_entity_poly.pdbx_strand_id
1 'polypeptide(L)'
;MRPDCPQKHRLQKFPGTFRSPNTKRHDHNLDYNRLMDSSDYKEVYRAQMVSWGEAKRNADATFFCRLAVQRSSGWEYPVWIVSDARRETDIDFFRESFPCPTLAVRVRATEATRRNRGWVHTPGIDDATTECGLDHVTKWDFVLANDDGDDLEAQLQAVLRAIHERCSL
;
A
#
# COMPACT_ATOMS: atom_id res chain seq x y z
N MET A 1 -18.68 -26.72 18.00
CA MET A 1 -19.40 -25.43 17.84
C MET A 1 -18.36 -24.40 17.45
N ARG A 2 -18.38 -23.93 16.19
CA ARG A 2 -17.57 -22.77 15.80
C ARG A 2 -18.36 -21.53 16.20
N PRO A 3 -17.77 -20.53 16.85
CA PRO A 3 -18.49 -19.30 17.20
C PRO A 3 -18.91 -18.60 15.91
N ASP A 4 -20.15 -18.11 15.89
CA ASP A 4 -20.75 -17.34 14.81
C ASP A 4 -19.80 -16.24 14.33
N CYS A 5 -19.52 -16.23 13.02
CA CYS A 5 -18.80 -15.14 12.36
C CYS A 5 -19.70 -13.90 12.33
N PRO A 6 -19.41 -12.83 13.07
CA PRO A 6 -20.26 -11.65 13.06
C PRO A 6 -20.04 -10.87 11.75
N GLN A 7 -21.06 -10.89 10.88
CA GLN A 7 -21.14 -10.00 9.73
C GLN A 7 -21.10 -8.53 10.19
N LYS A 8 -20.04 -7.77 9.83
CA LYS A 8 -20.11 -6.32 9.54
C LYS A 8 -19.03 -5.91 8.54
N HIS A 9 -19.48 -5.31 7.44
CA HIS A 9 -18.70 -4.71 6.35
C HIS A 9 -17.79 -3.59 6.86
N ARG A 10 -16.64 -3.96 7.43
CA ARG A 10 -15.67 -3.02 7.96
C ARG A 10 -14.36 -3.24 7.23
N LEU A 11 -13.80 -2.17 6.65
CA LEU A 11 -12.56 -2.19 5.89
C LEU A 11 -11.48 -1.49 6.71
N GLN A 12 -10.39 -2.19 7.03
CA GLN A 12 -9.20 -1.54 7.57
C GLN A 12 -8.27 -1.18 6.41
N LYS A 13 -8.20 0.11 6.09
CA LYS A 13 -7.13 0.64 5.25
C LYS A 13 -5.87 0.72 6.10
N PHE A 14 -4.77 0.18 5.58
CA PHE A 14 -3.44 0.45 6.11
C PHE A 14 -2.88 1.65 5.32
N PRO A 15 -3.03 2.91 5.79
CA PRO A 15 -2.28 4.02 5.24
C PRO A 15 -0.80 3.76 5.51
N GLY A 16 0.03 3.92 4.50
CA GLY A 16 1.42 3.50 4.47
C GLY A 16 2.17 3.70 5.79
N THR A 17 2.36 2.62 6.54
CA THR A 17 3.45 2.51 7.52
C THR A 17 4.81 2.65 6.83
N PHE A 18 4.84 2.54 5.50
CA PHE A 18 5.99 2.78 4.62
C PHE A 18 6.34 4.26 4.41
N ARG A 19 5.43 5.19 4.72
CA ARG A 19 5.68 6.65 4.84
C ARG A 19 5.31 7.20 6.22
N SER A 20 4.99 6.36 7.20
CA SER A 20 4.49 6.84 8.48
C SER A 20 5.63 7.47 9.31
N PRO A 21 5.53 8.76 9.68
CA PRO A 21 6.50 9.41 10.58
C PRO A 21 6.53 8.78 11.98
N ASN A 22 5.54 7.92 12.30
CA ASN A 22 5.39 7.29 13.61
C ASN A 22 6.58 6.42 14.02
N THR A 23 7.38 5.95 13.07
CA THR A 23 8.53 5.08 13.37
C THR A 23 9.82 5.88 13.65
N LYS A 24 9.88 7.16 13.24
CA LYS A 24 10.94 8.11 13.63
C LYS A 24 10.70 8.78 14.99
N ARG A 25 9.52 8.60 15.60
CA ARG A 25 9.16 9.24 16.89
C ARG A 25 10.17 8.94 17.99
N HIS A 26 10.72 7.73 18.04
CA HIS A 26 11.68 7.35 19.07
C HIS A 26 13.10 7.87 18.83
N ASP A 27 13.47 8.21 17.59
CA ASP A 27 14.86 8.58 17.26
C ASP A 27 15.07 10.09 17.00
N HIS A 28 14.02 10.87 16.63
CA HIS A 28 14.24 12.23 16.07
C HIS A 28 13.24 13.34 16.44
N ASN A 29 12.27 13.14 17.35
CA ASN A 29 11.41 14.20 17.90
C ASN A 29 10.73 15.14 16.87
N LEU A 30 10.11 14.59 15.82
CA LEU A 30 9.46 15.35 14.74
C LEU A 30 7.97 15.65 15.03
N ASP A 31 7.48 16.82 14.60
CA ASP A 31 6.11 17.30 14.81
C ASP A 31 5.10 16.64 13.84
N TYR A 32 4.23 15.81 14.41
CA TYR A 32 3.20 15.03 13.73
C TYR A 32 2.24 15.87 12.88
N ASN A 33 1.82 17.04 13.38
CA ASN A 33 0.80 17.85 12.70
C ASN A 33 1.33 18.48 11.41
N ARG A 34 2.63 18.83 11.38
CA ARG A 34 3.30 19.41 10.21
C ARG A 34 3.66 18.38 9.13
N LEU A 35 3.83 17.11 9.51
CA LEU A 35 4.09 16.00 8.58
C LEU A 35 2.84 15.49 7.86
N MET A 36 1.64 15.77 8.41
CA MET A 36 0.36 15.48 7.76
C MET A 36 -0.06 16.58 6.78
N ASP A 37 0.45 17.80 6.96
CA ASP A 37 0.08 18.98 6.16
C ASP A 37 0.88 19.07 4.85
N SER A 38 0.19 19.17 3.70
CA SER A 38 0.76 19.12 2.34
C SER A 38 1.56 20.38 1.98
N SER A 39 2.71 20.58 2.61
CA SER A 39 3.58 21.72 2.36
C SER A 39 5.04 21.30 2.11
N ASP A 40 5.83 22.24 1.56
CA ASP A 40 7.28 22.19 1.29
C ASP A 40 8.11 21.56 2.42
N TYR A 41 7.60 21.63 3.65
CA TYR A 41 8.17 20.96 4.82
C TYR A 41 8.31 19.44 4.64
N LYS A 42 7.34 18.76 3.99
CA LYS A 42 7.44 17.32 3.71
C LYS A 42 8.56 16.99 2.74
N GLU A 43 8.81 17.83 1.75
CA GLU A 43 9.84 17.57 0.73
C GLU A 43 11.24 17.62 1.33
N VAL A 44 11.50 18.58 2.23
CA VAL A 44 12.78 18.72 2.93
C VAL A 44 13.18 17.46 3.71
N TYR A 45 12.20 16.78 4.32
CA TYR A 45 12.47 15.55 5.08
C TYR A 45 12.21 14.26 4.30
N ARG A 46 11.64 14.33 3.08
CA ARG A 46 11.30 13.15 2.27
C ARG A 46 12.53 12.30 1.98
N ALA A 47 13.63 12.91 1.55
CA ALA A 47 14.86 12.20 1.25
C ALA A 47 15.42 11.45 2.47
N GLN A 48 15.40 12.10 3.66
CA GLN A 48 15.85 11.48 4.90
C GLN A 48 14.91 10.34 5.35
N MET A 49 13.61 10.49 5.15
CA MET A 49 12.62 9.44 5.45
C MET A 49 12.79 8.24 4.53
N VAL A 50 13.02 8.48 3.23
CA VAL A 50 13.31 7.43 2.25
C VAL A 50 14.60 6.70 2.64
N SER A 51 15.70 7.42 2.86
CA SER A 51 16.99 6.82 3.23
C SER A 51 16.90 5.97 4.50
N TRP A 52 16.23 6.46 5.55
CA TRP A 52 16.00 5.70 6.77
C TRP A 52 15.09 4.47 6.53
N GLY A 53 14.03 4.64 5.73
CA GLY A 53 13.13 3.54 5.37
C GLY A 53 13.84 2.44 4.60
N GLU A 54 14.67 2.80 3.62
CA GLU A 54 15.52 1.85 2.89
C GLU A 54 16.52 1.17 3.81
N ALA A 55 17.17 1.89 4.73
CA ALA A 55 18.08 1.28 5.70
C ALA A 55 17.38 0.23 6.58
N LYS A 56 16.14 0.49 7.04
CA LYS A 56 15.34 -0.49 7.78
C LYS A 56 14.97 -1.69 6.92
N ARG A 57 14.57 -1.48 5.65
CA ARG A 57 14.23 -2.56 4.71
C ARG A 57 15.46 -3.42 4.34
N ASN A 58 16.62 -2.82 4.20
CA ASN A 58 17.86 -3.54 3.90
C ASN A 58 18.29 -4.44 5.06
N ALA A 59 18.06 -3.99 6.31
CA ALA A 59 18.29 -4.82 7.49
C ALA A 59 17.20 -5.89 7.65
N ASP A 60 15.95 -5.55 7.33
CA ASP A 60 14.80 -6.44 7.43
C ASP A 60 13.67 -5.99 6.49
N ALA A 61 13.51 -6.71 5.38
CA ALA A 61 12.55 -6.37 4.32
C ALA A 61 11.10 -6.34 4.81
N THR A 62 10.79 -7.07 5.88
CA THR A 62 9.43 -7.26 6.40
C THR A 62 9.11 -6.38 7.62
N PHE A 63 10.07 -5.56 8.07
CA PHE A 63 9.95 -4.70 9.25
C PHE A 63 8.66 -3.87 9.27
N PHE A 64 8.36 -3.17 8.17
CA PHE A 64 7.18 -2.33 8.06
C PHE A 64 5.88 -3.10 7.91
N CYS A 65 5.92 -4.28 7.28
CA CYS A 65 4.75 -5.14 7.16
C CYS A 65 4.34 -5.68 8.54
N ARG A 66 5.30 -6.19 9.32
CA ARG A 66 5.03 -6.62 10.70
C ARG A 66 4.54 -5.48 11.58
N LEU A 67 5.13 -4.29 11.44
CA LEU A 67 4.69 -3.09 12.16
C LEU A 67 3.27 -2.67 11.77
N ALA A 68 2.89 -2.80 10.49
CA ALA A 68 1.53 -2.54 10.02
C ALA A 68 0.54 -3.47 10.70
N VAL A 69 0.81 -4.78 10.68
CA VAL A 69 -0.03 -5.81 11.28
C VAL A 69 -0.16 -5.58 12.80
N GLN A 70 0.96 -5.37 13.50
CA GLN A 70 0.96 -5.14 14.95
C GLN A 70 0.16 -3.91 15.36
N ARG A 71 0.22 -2.83 14.57
CA ARG A 71 -0.50 -1.58 14.86
C ARG A 71 -1.97 -1.62 14.46
N SER A 72 -2.38 -2.62 13.69
CA SER A 72 -3.79 -2.81 13.37
C SER A 72 -4.49 -3.64 14.45
N SER A 73 -5.67 -3.20 14.85
CA SER A 73 -6.68 -4.09 15.47
C SER A 73 -7.30 -5.01 14.39
N GLY A 74 -6.55 -5.35 13.35
CA GLY A 74 -7.04 -5.92 12.09
C GLY A 74 -7.74 -7.26 12.27
N TRP A 75 -7.46 -7.99 13.33
CA TRP A 75 -8.10 -9.27 13.65
C TRP A 75 -9.63 -9.17 13.79
N GLU A 76 -10.18 -7.97 13.98
CA GLU A 76 -11.63 -7.72 14.03
C GLU A 76 -12.29 -7.54 12.64
N TYR A 77 -11.49 -7.52 11.57
CA TYR A 77 -11.92 -7.17 10.22
C TYR A 77 -11.70 -8.37 9.27
N PRO A 78 -12.74 -8.82 8.55
CA PRO A 78 -12.62 -9.96 7.63
C PRO A 78 -11.83 -9.63 6.36
N VAL A 79 -11.66 -8.34 6.02
CA VAL A 79 -10.96 -7.88 4.81
C VAL A 79 -9.98 -6.77 5.17
N TRP A 80 -8.72 -6.94 4.75
CA TRP A 80 -7.62 -6.00 4.97
C TRP A 80 -7.18 -5.38 3.65
N ILE A 81 -7.04 -4.05 3.59
CA ILE A 81 -6.58 -3.34 2.39
C ILE A 81 -5.21 -2.71 2.66
N VAL A 82 -4.17 -3.29 2.06
CA VAL A 82 -2.80 -2.76 2.08
C VAL A 82 -2.60 -1.85 0.87
N SER A 83 -2.77 -0.53 1.07
CA SER A 83 -2.87 0.43 -0.05
C SER A 83 -1.55 1.01 -0.57
N ASP A 84 -0.44 0.82 0.14
CA ASP A 84 0.86 1.45 -0.18
C ASP A 84 2.00 0.42 -0.15
N ALA A 85 1.79 -0.75 -0.79
CA ALA A 85 2.85 -1.72 -1.04
C ALA A 85 3.78 -1.18 -2.14
N ARG A 86 5.08 -1.18 -1.90
CA ARG A 86 6.08 -0.57 -2.80
C ARG A 86 7.20 -1.52 -3.20
N ARG A 87 7.28 -2.69 -2.58
CA ARG A 87 8.31 -3.69 -2.83
C ARG A 87 7.65 -5.04 -3.06
N GLU A 88 8.29 -5.87 -3.88
CA GLU A 88 7.87 -7.28 -4.07
C GLU A 88 7.83 -8.01 -2.72
N THR A 89 8.81 -7.77 -1.85
CA THR A 89 8.86 -8.33 -0.49
C THR A 89 7.65 -7.95 0.38
N ASP A 90 6.99 -6.82 0.11
CA ASP A 90 5.76 -6.44 0.81
C ASP A 90 4.64 -7.43 0.41
N ILE A 91 4.52 -7.73 -0.88
CA ILE A 91 3.53 -8.66 -1.43
C ILE A 91 3.80 -10.08 -0.93
N ASP A 92 5.05 -10.52 -1.02
CA ASP A 92 5.47 -11.86 -0.59
C ASP A 92 5.18 -12.07 0.89
N PHE A 93 5.50 -11.07 1.74
CA PHE A 93 5.19 -11.13 3.16
C PHE A 93 3.70 -11.41 3.42
N PHE A 94 2.78 -10.68 2.77
CA PHE A 94 1.35 -10.87 3.01
C PHE A 94 0.84 -12.20 2.42
N ARG A 95 1.38 -12.65 1.29
CA ARG A 95 1.04 -13.96 0.70
C ARG A 95 1.49 -15.14 1.57
N GLU A 96 2.65 -15.03 2.22
CA GLU A 96 3.25 -16.11 2.99
C GLU A 96 2.84 -16.11 4.47
N SER A 97 2.60 -14.94 5.05
CA SER A 97 2.35 -14.81 6.50
C SER A 97 0.92 -15.12 6.91
N PHE A 98 -0.03 -15.13 5.98
CA PHE A 98 -1.45 -15.29 6.28
C PHE A 98 -2.04 -16.50 5.57
N PRO A 99 -2.83 -17.33 6.28
CA PRO A 99 -3.49 -18.49 5.69
C PRO A 99 -4.65 -18.09 4.76
N CYS A 100 -5.16 -16.87 4.89
CA CYS A 100 -6.22 -16.37 4.02
C CYS A 100 -5.66 -15.95 2.65
N PRO A 101 -6.44 -16.10 1.57
CA PRO A 101 -6.00 -15.66 0.25
C PRO A 101 -5.67 -14.16 0.21
N THR A 102 -4.46 -13.82 -0.23
CA THR A 102 -4.05 -12.43 -0.50
C THR A 102 -4.19 -12.11 -1.98
N LEU A 103 -4.92 -11.05 -2.31
CA LEU A 103 -5.10 -10.56 -3.69
C LEU A 103 -4.16 -9.37 -3.95
N ALA A 104 -3.25 -9.54 -4.89
CA ALA A 104 -2.40 -8.46 -5.38
C ALA A 104 -3.11 -7.73 -6.54
N VAL A 105 -3.47 -6.47 -6.31
CA VAL A 105 -4.14 -5.60 -7.28
C VAL A 105 -3.20 -4.48 -7.72
N ARG A 106 -2.89 -4.40 -9.01
CA ARG A 106 -2.09 -3.31 -9.58
C ARG A 106 -2.98 -2.32 -10.30
N VAL A 107 -2.91 -1.05 -9.92
CA VAL A 107 -3.52 0.04 -10.70
C VAL A 107 -2.48 0.60 -11.67
N ARG A 108 -2.88 0.81 -12.93
CA ARG A 108 -2.05 1.43 -13.97
C ARG A 108 -2.86 2.52 -14.66
N ALA A 109 -2.17 3.56 -15.09
CA ALA A 109 -2.69 4.54 -16.03
C ALA A 109 -1.58 4.82 -17.04
N THR A 110 -1.94 5.01 -18.31
CA THR A 110 -1.00 5.42 -19.35
C THR A 110 -0.35 6.74 -18.97
N GLU A 111 0.83 6.96 -19.55
CA GLU A 111 1.54 8.22 -19.39
C GLU A 111 0.71 9.42 -19.89
N ALA A 112 -0.04 9.24 -20.99
CA ALA A 112 -0.92 10.27 -21.53
C ALA A 112 -2.00 10.68 -20.51
N THR A 113 -2.72 9.72 -19.93
CA THR A 113 -3.72 10.00 -18.89
C THR A 113 -3.08 10.68 -17.67
N ARG A 114 -1.92 10.20 -17.21
CA ARG A 114 -1.20 10.81 -16.08
C ARG A 114 -0.83 12.27 -16.37
N ARG A 115 -0.26 12.55 -17.54
CA ARG A 115 0.10 13.91 -17.98
C ARG A 115 -1.11 14.82 -18.10
N ASN A 116 -2.22 14.33 -18.66
CA ASN A 116 -3.48 15.07 -18.74
C ASN A 116 -4.01 15.45 -17.35
N ARG A 117 -3.76 14.61 -16.33
CA ARG A 117 -4.12 14.86 -14.92
C ARG A 117 -3.08 15.69 -14.17
N GLY A 118 -2.10 16.28 -14.86
CA GLY A 118 -1.10 17.19 -14.29
C GLY A 118 0.16 16.51 -13.75
N TRP A 119 0.39 15.21 -14.02
CA TRP A 119 1.67 14.59 -13.70
C TRP A 119 2.76 15.10 -14.63
N VAL A 120 3.85 15.58 -14.04
CA VAL A 120 5.06 15.98 -14.75
C VAL A 120 6.19 15.06 -14.29
N HIS A 121 6.80 14.35 -15.24
CA HIS A 121 7.94 13.50 -14.94
C HIS A 121 9.07 14.30 -14.29
N THR A 122 9.46 13.90 -13.08
CA THR A 122 10.53 14.53 -12.31
C THR A 122 11.68 13.54 -12.14
N PRO A 123 12.78 13.71 -12.89
CA PRO A 123 13.93 12.82 -12.82
C PRO A 123 14.45 12.65 -11.39
N GLY A 124 14.76 11.41 -11.00
CA GLY A 124 15.23 11.08 -9.65
C GLY A 124 14.13 11.06 -8.56
N ILE A 125 12.88 11.40 -8.89
CA ILE A 125 11.71 11.11 -8.06
C ILE A 125 10.93 9.93 -8.67
N ASP A 126 10.53 10.07 -9.94
CA ASP A 126 9.78 9.03 -10.65
C ASP A 126 10.67 7.81 -11.02
N ASP A 127 11.98 8.01 -11.16
CA ASP A 127 12.96 6.93 -11.43
C ASP A 127 13.45 6.21 -10.16
N ALA A 128 13.05 6.69 -8.98
CA ALA A 128 13.52 6.12 -7.73
C ALA A 128 12.89 4.75 -7.50
N THR A 129 13.63 3.83 -6.86
CA THR A 129 13.14 2.49 -6.48
C THR A 129 11.82 2.55 -5.70
N THR A 130 11.55 3.65 -4.98
CA THR A 130 10.27 3.88 -4.27
C THR A 130 9.04 3.94 -5.16
N GLU A 131 9.19 4.23 -6.45
CA GLU A 131 8.10 4.34 -7.43
C GLU A 131 8.12 3.17 -8.44
N CYS A 132 9.30 2.64 -8.80
CA CYS A 132 9.44 1.54 -9.78
C CYS A 132 9.62 0.12 -9.19
N GLY A 133 9.65 -0.02 -7.85
CA GLY A 133 10.01 -1.28 -7.16
C GLY A 133 9.07 -2.47 -7.37
N LEU A 134 8.03 -2.32 -8.18
CA LEU A 134 7.04 -3.35 -8.53
C LEU A 134 6.85 -3.51 -10.05
N ASP A 135 7.62 -2.78 -10.87
CA ASP A 135 7.42 -2.78 -12.32
C ASP A 135 7.86 -4.10 -12.98
N HIS A 136 8.80 -4.82 -12.35
CA HIS A 136 9.22 -6.16 -12.77
C HIS A 136 8.26 -7.27 -12.31
N VAL A 137 7.37 -6.99 -11.36
CA VAL A 137 6.42 -7.98 -10.83
C VAL A 137 5.33 -8.24 -11.85
N THR A 138 5.15 -9.52 -12.21
CA THR A 138 4.15 -9.97 -13.19
C THR A 138 2.97 -10.70 -12.57
N LYS A 139 3.12 -11.22 -11.35
CA LYS A 139 2.11 -12.02 -10.65
C LYS A 139 1.09 -11.14 -9.92
N TRP A 140 0.18 -10.55 -10.69
CA TRP A 140 -0.98 -9.81 -10.19
C TRP A 140 -2.25 -10.63 -10.34
N ASP A 141 -3.13 -10.60 -9.33
CA ASP A 141 -4.46 -11.20 -9.41
C ASP A 141 -5.39 -10.32 -10.26
N PHE A 142 -5.22 -9.00 -10.16
CA PHE A 142 -5.94 -8.02 -10.96
C PHE A 142 -5.02 -6.89 -11.40
N VAL A 143 -5.19 -6.43 -12.63
CA VAL A 143 -4.60 -5.18 -13.12
C VAL A 143 -5.75 -4.26 -13.53
N LEU A 144 -5.91 -3.15 -12.82
CA LEU A 144 -6.94 -2.16 -13.07
C LEU A 144 -6.35 -1.04 -13.94
N ALA A 145 -6.96 -0.82 -15.10
CA ALA A 145 -6.66 0.30 -15.97
C ALA A 145 -7.48 1.53 -15.52
N ASN A 146 -6.79 2.63 -15.30
CA ASN A 146 -7.32 3.92 -14.85
C ASN A 146 -7.05 4.98 -15.91
N ASP A 147 -7.27 4.61 -17.18
CA ASP A 147 -7.24 5.53 -18.30
C ASP A 147 -8.59 6.20 -18.52
N ASP A 148 -8.58 7.33 -19.21
CA ASP A 148 -9.82 8.02 -19.54
C ASP A 148 -10.63 7.17 -20.53
N GLY A 149 -11.86 6.80 -20.14
CA GLY A 149 -12.74 5.94 -20.93
C GLY A 149 -12.79 4.48 -20.49
N ASP A 150 -11.92 4.05 -19.57
CA ASP A 150 -12.04 2.72 -18.95
C ASP A 150 -13.22 2.65 -17.98
N ASP A 151 -13.92 1.52 -17.97
CA ASP A 151 -14.95 1.24 -16.98
C ASP A 151 -14.31 0.75 -15.68
N LEU A 152 -13.86 1.70 -14.86
CA LEU A 152 -13.24 1.40 -13.56
C LEU A 152 -14.22 0.72 -12.61
N GLU A 153 -15.52 1.03 -12.70
CA GLU A 153 -16.54 0.41 -11.85
C GLU A 153 -16.67 -1.08 -12.16
N ALA A 154 -16.81 -1.47 -13.44
CA ALA A 154 -16.87 -2.87 -13.83
C ALA A 154 -15.62 -3.65 -13.42
N GLN A 155 -14.44 -3.03 -13.53
CA GLN A 155 -13.18 -3.62 -13.09
C GLN A 155 -13.15 -3.83 -11.55
N LEU A 156 -13.58 -2.84 -10.77
CA LEU A 156 -13.68 -2.93 -9.32
C LEU A 156 -14.71 -3.98 -8.89
N GLN A 157 -15.84 -4.10 -9.59
CA GLN A 157 -16.84 -5.14 -9.34
C GLN A 157 -16.26 -6.55 -9.52
N ALA A 158 -15.33 -6.77 -10.44
CA ALA A 158 -14.63 -8.05 -10.56
C ALA A 158 -13.76 -8.35 -9.32
N VAL A 159 -13.05 -7.35 -8.79
CA VAL A 159 -12.27 -7.48 -7.56
C VAL A 159 -13.18 -7.77 -6.36
N LEU A 160 -14.30 -7.06 -6.24
CA LEU A 160 -15.26 -7.25 -5.15
C LEU A 160 -15.89 -8.65 -5.16
N ARG A 161 -16.26 -9.18 -6.33
CA ARG A 161 -16.74 -10.56 -6.48
C ARG A 161 -15.70 -11.57 -5.99
N ALA A 162 -14.45 -11.40 -6.42
CA ALA A 162 -13.33 -12.24 -6.00
C ALA A 162 -13.02 -12.19 -4.50
N ILE A 163 -13.26 -11.05 -3.84
CA ILE A 163 -13.18 -10.92 -2.38
C ILE A 163 -14.35 -11.69 -1.74
N HIS A 164 -15.57 -11.48 -2.23
CA HIS A 164 -16.77 -12.10 -1.67
C HIS A 164 -16.72 -13.64 -1.75
N GLU A 165 -16.28 -14.21 -2.87
CA GLU A 165 -16.13 -15.65 -3.06
C GLU A 165 -15.14 -16.27 -2.06
N ARG A 166 -14.09 -15.52 -1.69
CA ARG A 166 -13.03 -16.00 -0.79
C ARG A 166 -13.31 -15.73 0.69
N CYS A 167 -14.16 -14.75 1.00
CA CYS A 167 -14.57 -14.42 2.36
C CYS A 167 -15.87 -15.11 2.82
N SER A 168 -16.65 -15.69 1.90
CA SER A 168 -17.95 -16.34 2.22
C SER A 168 -17.82 -17.81 2.66
N LEU A 169 -16.74 -18.19 3.36
CA LEU A 169 -16.53 -19.53 3.92
C LEU A 169 -16.79 -19.58 5.43
#